data_AF-A0A914Z1B6-F1
#
_entry.id   AF-A0A914Z1B6-F1
#
_cell.length_a   1.000
_cell.length_b   1.000
_cell.length_c   1.000
_cell.angle_alpha   90.00
_cell.angle_beta   90.00
_cell.angle_gamma   90.00
#
_symmetry.space_group_name_H-M   'P 1'
#
loop_
_entity.id
_entity.type
_entity.pdbx_description
1 polymer ?
#
loop_
_entity_poly.entity_id
_entity_poly.type
_entity_poly.pdbx_seq_one_letter_code
_entity_poly.pdbx_strand_id
1 'polypeptide(L)'
;MVLDLIAFQNDVFWTIVVGFIIAFILAFAIGANDTANSFGTSVGSKVLTLHMAYILASIFESLGAALLGYKVTDTMRKGVIDLSVYQGKEHELMLGQLSVLTGCGAWLLIATAFKLPVSTTHSIVGSTIGYSLLLHGTQGIHWSKITNIFMSWILSPVLSGIVSILFYIFLSHAVLRRAHPLKCGLMLLPFLYFLCISVNIFAIVYDGTSYLGFDKWAGWQVLAASCGMGLVVAIVVQLFVSHRIKRWIIGNKNFFWNKMI
;
A
#
# COMPACT_ATOMS: atom_id res chain seq x y z
N MET A 1 31.78 -24.23 -16.43
CA MET A 1 31.21 -23.69 -15.18
C MET A 1 31.42 -22.17 -15.03
N VAL A 2 32.63 -21.63 -14.86
CA VAL A 2 32.82 -20.14 -14.78
C VAL A 2 32.60 -19.45 -16.14
N LEU A 3 33.08 -20.04 -17.24
CA LEU A 3 32.83 -19.54 -18.60
C LEU A 3 31.34 -19.58 -19.00
N ASP A 4 30.60 -20.61 -18.57
CA ASP A 4 29.13 -20.68 -18.74
C ASP A 4 28.42 -19.58 -17.97
N LEU A 5 28.87 -19.28 -16.74
CA LEU A 5 28.23 -18.26 -15.91
C LEU A 5 28.41 -16.87 -16.52
N ILE A 6 29.60 -16.57 -17.04
CA ILE A 6 29.90 -15.29 -17.69
C ILE A 6 29.14 -15.17 -19.02
N ALA A 7 29.08 -16.24 -19.80
CA ALA A 7 28.29 -16.29 -21.03
C ALA A 7 26.79 -16.07 -20.73
N PHE A 8 26.23 -16.80 -19.76
CA PHE A 8 24.87 -16.63 -19.30
C PHE A 8 24.60 -15.21 -18.80
N GLN A 9 25.49 -14.63 -17.98
CA GLN A 9 25.36 -13.26 -17.48
C GLN A 9 25.31 -12.23 -18.60
N ASN A 10 26.16 -12.39 -19.63
CA ASN A 10 26.14 -11.51 -20.80
C ASN A 10 24.87 -11.71 -21.63
N ASP A 11 24.39 -12.94 -21.78
CA ASP A 11 23.19 -13.28 -22.54
C ASP A 11 21.88 -12.82 -21.87
N VAL A 12 21.87 -12.63 -20.53
CA VAL A 12 20.69 -12.17 -19.77
C VAL A 12 20.79 -10.71 -19.32
N PHE A 13 21.93 -10.04 -19.51
CA PHE A 13 22.11 -8.65 -19.08
C PHE A 13 21.08 -7.71 -19.70
N TRP A 14 20.77 -7.89 -21.00
CA TRP A 14 19.74 -7.10 -21.68
C TRP A 14 18.38 -7.24 -21.01
N THR A 15 18.04 -8.44 -20.51
CA THR A 15 16.78 -8.72 -19.84
C THR A 15 16.67 -7.94 -18.54
N ILE A 16 17.76 -7.78 -17.80
CA ILE A 16 17.80 -6.97 -16.58
C ILE A 16 17.53 -5.51 -16.92
N VAL A 17 18.21 -4.97 -17.93
CA VAL A 17 18.02 -3.56 -18.37
C VAL A 17 16.57 -3.32 -18.80
N VAL A 18 16.04 -4.18 -19.67
CA VAL A 18 14.65 -4.10 -20.14
C VAL A 18 13.67 -4.27 -18.99
N GLY A 19 13.93 -5.22 -18.09
CA GLY A 19 13.12 -5.47 -16.90
C GLY A 19 13.07 -4.27 -15.96
N PHE A 20 14.19 -3.57 -15.75
CA PHE A 20 14.21 -2.33 -14.97
C PHE A 20 13.35 -1.24 -15.60
N ILE A 21 13.44 -1.05 -16.92
CA ILE A 21 12.63 -0.06 -17.64
C ILE A 21 11.14 -0.40 -17.51
N ILE A 22 10.76 -1.66 -17.73
CA ILE A 22 9.36 -2.10 -17.63
C ILE A 22 8.87 -2.01 -16.19
N ALA A 23 9.68 -2.39 -15.20
CA ALA A 23 9.33 -2.25 -13.79
C ALA A 23 9.12 -0.79 -13.40
N PHE A 24 9.92 0.14 -13.93
CA PHE A 24 9.71 1.57 -13.73
C PHE A 24 8.39 2.05 -14.34
N ILE A 25 8.07 1.60 -15.55
CA ILE A 25 6.77 1.90 -16.20
C ILE A 25 5.61 1.33 -15.39
N LEU A 26 5.73 0.10 -14.91
CA LEU A 26 4.72 -0.52 -14.06
C LEU A 26 4.54 0.24 -12.75
N ALA A 27 5.63 0.64 -12.08
CA ALA A 27 5.58 1.44 -10.86
C ALA A 27 4.89 2.79 -11.10
N PHE A 28 5.17 3.45 -12.23
CA PHE A 28 4.45 4.65 -12.65
C PHE A 28 2.95 4.38 -12.86
N ALA A 29 2.60 3.29 -13.55
CA ALA A 29 1.21 2.93 -13.81
C ALA A 29 0.43 2.61 -12.52
N ILE A 30 1.05 1.91 -11.58
CA ILE A 30 0.51 1.65 -10.23
C ILE A 30 0.26 2.97 -9.52
N GLY A 31 1.26 3.87 -9.47
CA GLY A 31 1.12 5.17 -8.85
C GLY A 31 -0.03 6.00 -9.47
N ALA A 32 -0.13 6.01 -10.79
CA ALA A 32 -1.17 6.74 -11.51
C ALA A 32 -2.59 6.19 -11.22
N ASN A 33 -2.75 4.86 -11.11
CA ASN A 33 -4.02 4.22 -10.81
C ASN A 33 -4.40 4.34 -9.32
N ASP A 34 -3.45 4.13 -8.41
CA ASP A 34 -3.74 3.88 -6.98
C ASP A 34 -3.72 5.16 -6.12
N THR A 35 -3.10 6.26 -6.57
CA THR A 35 -3.02 7.52 -5.77
C THR A 35 -4.41 8.04 -5.36
N ALA A 36 -5.42 7.82 -6.21
CA ALA A 36 -6.80 8.23 -5.93
C ALA A 36 -7.41 7.50 -4.71
N ASN A 37 -6.96 6.27 -4.42
CA ASN A 37 -7.47 5.48 -3.30
C ASN A 37 -7.10 6.11 -1.95
N SER A 38 -5.86 6.59 -1.82
CA SER A 38 -5.33 7.20 -0.60
C SER A 38 -5.73 8.67 -0.43
N PHE A 39 -5.72 9.45 -1.52
CA PHE A 39 -5.88 10.91 -1.45
C PHE A 39 -7.21 11.44 -1.99
N GLY A 40 -8.05 10.60 -2.61
CA GLY A 40 -9.30 11.03 -3.24
C GLY A 40 -10.27 11.74 -2.29
N THR A 41 -10.41 11.25 -1.06
CA THR A 41 -11.25 11.88 -0.02
C THR A 41 -10.68 13.20 0.49
N SER A 42 -9.36 13.29 0.65
CA SER A 42 -8.67 14.49 1.14
C SER A 42 -8.70 15.64 0.12
N VAL A 43 -8.55 15.30 -1.18
CA VAL A 43 -8.68 16.26 -2.27
C VAL A 43 -10.16 16.62 -2.49
N GLY A 44 -11.06 15.63 -2.47
CA GLY A 44 -12.50 15.84 -2.63
C GLY A 44 -13.13 16.72 -1.55
N SER A 45 -12.64 16.61 -0.31
CA SER A 45 -13.05 17.48 0.82
C SER A 45 -12.37 18.85 0.83
N LYS A 46 -11.48 19.14 -0.13
CA LYS A 46 -10.69 20.38 -0.24
C LYS A 46 -9.75 20.65 0.95
N VAL A 47 -9.43 19.62 1.72
CA VAL A 47 -8.42 19.71 2.79
C VAL A 47 -7.02 19.78 2.18
N LEU A 48 -6.81 19.07 1.07
CA LEU A 48 -5.57 19.10 0.29
C LEU A 48 -5.81 19.58 -1.14
N THR A 49 -4.84 20.29 -1.70
CA THR A 49 -4.79 20.55 -3.14
C THR A 49 -4.26 19.32 -3.88
N LEU A 50 -4.55 19.23 -5.18
CA LEU A 50 -4.05 18.14 -6.01
C LEU A 50 -2.51 18.08 -6.02
N HIS A 51 -1.84 19.23 -6.09
CA HIS A 51 -0.38 19.31 -6.03
C HIS A 51 0.19 18.77 -4.72
N MET A 52 -0.41 19.13 -3.58
CA MET A 52 0.02 18.61 -2.27
C MET A 52 -0.22 17.11 -2.15
N ALA A 53 -1.35 16.62 -2.69
CA ALA A 53 -1.64 15.19 -2.70
C ALA A 53 -0.58 14.39 -3.46
N TYR A 54 -0.13 14.87 -4.63
CA TYR A 54 0.93 14.18 -5.38
C TYR A 54 2.27 14.17 -4.64
N ILE A 55 2.68 15.29 -4.03
CA ILE A 55 3.92 15.34 -3.25
C ILE A 55 3.88 14.35 -2.07
N LEU A 56 2.77 14.33 -1.33
CA LEU A 56 2.60 13.42 -0.21
C LEU A 56 2.53 11.96 -0.67
N ALA A 57 1.82 11.66 -1.76
CA ALA A 57 1.76 10.33 -2.35
C ALA A 57 3.15 9.84 -2.73
N SER A 58 3.94 10.63 -3.46
CA SER A 58 5.30 10.24 -3.85
C SER A 58 6.18 9.90 -2.65
N ILE A 59 6.08 10.65 -1.55
CA ILE A 59 6.86 10.37 -0.33
C ILE A 59 6.34 9.12 0.38
N PHE A 60 5.05 9.08 0.73
CA PHE A 60 4.52 8.04 1.60
C PHE A 60 4.29 6.69 0.90
N GLU A 61 3.94 6.68 -0.38
CA GLU A 61 3.86 5.43 -1.16
C GLU A 61 5.25 4.82 -1.35
N SER A 62 6.27 5.65 -1.64
CA SER A 62 7.65 5.18 -1.74
C SER A 62 8.19 4.65 -0.41
N LEU A 63 7.88 5.32 0.70
CA LEU A 63 8.22 4.84 2.04
C LEU A 63 7.50 3.53 2.37
N GLY A 64 6.20 3.43 2.06
CA GLY A 64 5.43 2.20 2.24
C GLY A 64 6.01 1.03 1.44
N ALA A 65 6.32 1.26 0.17
CA ALA A 65 6.96 0.25 -0.70
C ALA A 65 8.31 -0.22 -0.13
N ALA A 66 9.15 0.69 0.35
CA ALA A 66 10.46 0.35 0.92
C ALA A 66 10.37 -0.37 2.28
N LEU A 67 9.43 0.02 3.14
CA LEU A 67 9.34 -0.46 4.53
C LEU A 67 8.48 -1.73 4.67
N LEU A 68 7.41 -1.86 3.89
CA LEU A 68 6.39 -2.92 4.02
C LEU A 68 6.25 -3.80 2.76
N GLY A 69 6.76 -3.36 1.61
CA GLY A 69 6.50 -4.05 0.33
C GLY A 69 7.07 -5.46 0.23
N TYR A 70 8.13 -5.76 0.98
CA TYR A 70 8.90 -7.01 0.86
C TYR A 70 8.04 -8.28 0.94
N LYS A 71 7.13 -8.39 1.91
CA LYS A 71 6.37 -9.62 2.16
C LYS A 71 5.38 -9.94 1.04
N VAL A 72 4.73 -8.91 0.50
CA VAL A 72 3.83 -9.06 -0.65
C VAL A 72 4.64 -9.44 -1.89
N THR A 73 5.79 -8.78 -2.11
CA THR A 73 6.70 -9.15 -3.20
C THR A 73 7.18 -10.60 -3.07
N ASP A 74 7.51 -11.08 -1.87
CA ASP A 74 7.95 -12.47 -1.68
C ASP A 74 6.82 -13.47 -1.92
N THR A 75 5.59 -13.12 -1.52
CA THR A 75 4.39 -13.91 -1.82
C THR A 75 4.14 -14.01 -3.33
N MET A 76 4.35 -12.92 -4.09
CA MET A 76 4.23 -12.96 -5.55
C MET A 76 5.38 -13.76 -6.18
N ARG A 77 6.61 -13.62 -5.67
CA ARG A 77 7.81 -14.29 -6.19
C ARG A 77 7.76 -15.82 -6.06
N LYS A 78 7.28 -16.33 -4.91
CA LYS A 78 7.37 -17.76 -4.56
C LYS A 78 6.03 -18.40 -4.20
N GLY A 79 5.01 -17.62 -3.90
CA GLY A 79 3.73 -18.13 -3.41
C GLY A 79 2.75 -18.50 -4.51
N VAL A 80 2.89 -17.93 -5.71
CA VAL A 80 1.90 -18.07 -6.80
C VAL A 80 2.26 -19.21 -7.76
N ILE A 81 3.54 -19.30 -8.12
CA ILE A 81 4.09 -20.26 -9.07
C ILE A 81 5.04 -21.22 -8.39
N ASP A 82 5.06 -22.47 -8.86
CA ASP A 82 6.02 -23.48 -8.42
C ASP A 82 7.35 -23.27 -9.15
N LEU A 83 8.39 -22.86 -8.44
CA LEU A 83 9.70 -22.62 -9.05
C LEU A 83 10.42 -23.92 -9.45
N SER A 84 10.01 -25.08 -8.94
CA SER A 84 10.66 -26.36 -9.25
C SER A 84 10.49 -26.77 -10.71
N VAL A 85 9.38 -26.39 -11.35
CA VAL A 85 9.11 -26.71 -12.77
C VAL A 85 10.00 -25.92 -13.74
N TYR A 86 10.69 -24.89 -13.23
CA TYR A 86 11.61 -24.04 -13.98
C TYR A 86 13.09 -24.39 -13.74
N GLN A 87 13.40 -25.45 -12.99
CA GLN A 87 14.78 -25.90 -12.79
C GLN A 87 15.40 -26.36 -14.12
N GLY A 88 16.53 -25.77 -14.52
CA GLY A 88 17.14 -25.99 -15.83
C GLY A 88 16.44 -25.25 -16.98
N LYS A 89 15.48 -24.38 -16.67
CA LYS A 89 14.70 -23.56 -17.59
C LYS A 89 14.60 -22.10 -17.12
N GLU A 90 15.70 -21.59 -16.58
CA GLU A 90 15.76 -20.27 -15.94
C GLU A 90 15.41 -19.13 -16.91
N HIS A 91 15.74 -19.29 -18.19
CA HIS A 91 15.35 -18.36 -19.24
C HIS A 91 13.82 -18.27 -19.44
N GLU A 92 13.10 -19.39 -19.32
CA GLU A 92 11.64 -19.42 -19.43
C GLU A 92 10.99 -18.63 -18.27
N LEU A 93 11.49 -18.84 -17.04
CA LEU A 93 11.05 -18.10 -15.87
C LEU A 93 11.31 -16.59 -16.02
N MET A 94 12.50 -16.22 -16.48
CA MET A 94 12.92 -14.84 -16.67
C MET A 94 12.04 -14.10 -17.69
N LEU A 95 11.81 -14.70 -18.86
CA LEU A 95 10.91 -14.15 -19.89
C LEU A 95 9.45 -14.11 -19.41
N GLY A 96 9.04 -15.09 -18.61
CA GLY A 96 7.76 -15.09 -17.91
C GLY A 96 7.59 -13.86 -17.03
N GLN A 97 8.56 -13.55 -16.16
CA GLN A 97 8.51 -12.37 -15.30
C GLN A 97 8.48 -11.05 -16.09
N LEU A 98 9.25 -10.94 -17.18
CA LEU A 98 9.15 -9.78 -18.08
C LEU A 98 7.74 -9.64 -18.67
N SER A 99 7.14 -10.75 -19.09
CA SER A 99 5.78 -10.78 -19.65
C SER A 99 4.74 -10.38 -18.60
N VAL A 100 4.92 -10.80 -17.35
CA VAL A 100 4.07 -10.41 -16.22
C VAL A 100 4.13 -8.90 -15.98
N LEU A 101 5.33 -8.33 -15.91
CA LEU A 101 5.51 -6.89 -15.70
C LEU A 101 4.91 -6.09 -16.86
N THR A 102 5.14 -6.53 -18.10
CA THR A 102 4.65 -5.87 -19.31
C THR A 102 3.12 -5.94 -19.41
N GLY A 103 2.54 -7.13 -19.23
CA GLY A 103 1.10 -7.33 -19.31
C GLY A 103 0.33 -6.57 -18.23
N CYS A 104 0.82 -6.62 -16.99
CA CYS A 104 0.26 -5.85 -15.88
C CYS A 104 0.39 -4.34 -16.14
N GLY A 105 1.57 -3.86 -16.54
CA GLY A 105 1.82 -2.45 -16.80
C GLY A 105 0.97 -1.90 -17.95
N ALA A 106 0.87 -2.64 -19.06
CA ALA A 106 0.03 -2.26 -20.19
C ALA A 106 -1.44 -2.17 -19.79
N TRP A 107 -1.97 -3.16 -19.07
CA TRP A 107 -3.35 -3.13 -18.62
C TRP A 107 -3.63 -1.96 -17.67
N LEU A 108 -2.74 -1.69 -16.71
CA LEU A 108 -2.90 -0.56 -15.79
C LEU A 108 -2.86 0.79 -16.51
N LEU A 109 -1.96 0.96 -17.48
CA LEU A 109 -1.90 2.19 -18.28
C LEU A 109 -3.18 2.38 -19.11
N ILE A 110 -3.68 1.32 -19.74
CA ILE A 110 -4.93 1.34 -20.50
C ILE A 110 -6.10 1.72 -19.58
N ALA A 111 -6.26 1.03 -18.45
CA ALA A 111 -7.33 1.31 -17.50
C ALA A 111 -7.27 2.75 -16.96
N THR A 112 -6.06 3.21 -16.62
CA THR A 112 -5.82 4.58 -16.15
C THR A 112 -6.18 5.61 -17.24
N ALA A 113 -5.83 5.36 -18.50
CA ALA A 113 -6.18 6.23 -19.62
C ALA A 113 -7.71 6.34 -19.81
N PHE A 114 -8.44 5.24 -19.57
CA PHE A 114 -9.90 5.21 -19.55
C PHE A 114 -10.52 5.66 -18.21
N LYS A 115 -9.70 6.09 -17.23
CA LYS A 115 -10.13 6.53 -15.89
C LYS A 115 -10.89 5.43 -15.11
N LEU A 116 -10.55 4.18 -15.37
CA LEU A 116 -11.13 3.02 -14.69
C LEU A 116 -10.27 2.67 -13.48
N PRO A 117 -10.77 2.78 -12.24
CA PRO A 117 -10.04 2.30 -11.07
C PRO A 117 -10.03 0.78 -11.10
N VAL A 118 -8.86 0.19 -11.34
CA VAL A 118 -8.67 -1.26 -11.41
C VAL A 118 -7.75 -1.76 -10.30
N SER A 119 -7.77 -3.06 -10.02
CA SER A 119 -6.90 -3.68 -9.01
C SER A 119 -5.55 -4.06 -9.61
N THR A 120 -4.48 -3.44 -9.11
CA THR A 120 -3.08 -3.77 -9.44
C THR A 120 -2.73 -5.20 -9.02
N THR A 121 -3.18 -5.63 -7.83
CA THR A 121 -2.98 -6.99 -7.32
C THR A 121 -3.65 -8.06 -8.18
N HIS A 122 -4.88 -7.82 -8.66
CA HIS A 122 -5.54 -8.77 -9.58
C HIS A 122 -4.79 -8.86 -10.90
N SER A 123 -4.30 -7.72 -11.39
CA SER A 123 -3.57 -7.64 -12.66
C SER A 123 -2.27 -8.44 -12.61
N ILE A 124 -1.45 -8.25 -11.56
CA ILE A 124 -0.17 -8.97 -11.43
C ILE A 124 -0.37 -10.48 -11.20
N VAL A 125 -1.34 -10.88 -10.36
CA VAL A 125 -1.65 -12.29 -10.12
C VAL A 125 -2.20 -12.94 -11.39
N GLY A 126 -3.11 -12.26 -12.10
CA GLY A 126 -3.67 -12.74 -13.36
C GLY A 126 -2.62 -12.90 -14.45
N SER A 127 -1.72 -11.93 -14.63
CA SER A 127 -0.60 -12.06 -15.57
C SER A 127 0.34 -13.21 -15.19
N THR A 128 0.59 -13.41 -13.88
CA THR A 128 1.42 -14.52 -13.37
C THR A 128 0.81 -15.88 -13.68
N ILE A 129 -0.48 -16.05 -13.39
CA ILE A 129 -1.24 -17.26 -13.75
C ILE A 129 -1.22 -17.46 -15.26
N GLY A 130 -1.45 -16.41 -16.05
CA GLY A 130 -1.50 -16.48 -17.51
C GLY A 130 -0.21 -17.02 -18.14
N TYR A 131 0.96 -16.50 -17.74
CA TYR A 131 2.22 -17.00 -18.28
C TYR A 131 2.52 -18.43 -17.80
N SER A 132 2.24 -18.74 -16.53
CA SER A 132 2.49 -20.09 -16.00
C SER A 132 1.61 -21.13 -16.68
N LEU A 133 0.33 -20.81 -16.96
CA LEU A 133 -0.57 -21.66 -17.73
C LEU A 133 -0.05 -21.89 -19.15
N LEU A 134 0.49 -20.84 -19.79
CA LEU A 134 1.01 -20.92 -21.15
C LEU A 134 2.22 -21.86 -21.26
N LEU A 135 3.15 -21.80 -20.30
CA LEU A 135 4.41 -22.55 -20.36
C LEU A 135 4.33 -23.95 -19.75
N HIS A 136 3.60 -24.12 -18.63
CA HIS A 136 3.59 -25.37 -17.85
C HIS A 136 2.18 -25.87 -17.50
N GLY A 137 1.14 -25.29 -18.10
CA GLY A 137 -0.24 -25.65 -17.81
C GLY A 137 -0.59 -25.47 -16.32
N THR A 138 -1.46 -26.34 -15.80
CA THR A 138 -1.94 -26.25 -14.41
C THR A 138 -0.92 -26.71 -13.36
N GLN A 139 0.18 -27.35 -13.78
CA GLN A 139 1.18 -27.93 -12.87
C GLN A 139 2.15 -26.88 -12.30
N GLY A 140 2.36 -25.75 -13.00
CA GLY A 140 3.24 -24.68 -12.53
C GLY A 140 2.63 -23.75 -11.46
N ILE A 141 1.40 -24.03 -11.00
CA ILE A 141 0.60 -23.10 -10.18
C ILE A 141 0.25 -23.70 -8.83
N HIS A 142 0.49 -22.93 -7.76
CA HIS A 142 0.06 -23.30 -6.42
C HIS A 142 -1.43 -22.94 -6.19
N TRP A 143 -2.34 -23.80 -6.65
CA TRP A 143 -3.79 -23.57 -6.57
C TRP A 143 -4.31 -23.27 -5.16
N SER A 144 -3.76 -23.93 -4.13
CA SER A 144 -4.13 -23.63 -2.73
C SER A 144 -3.81 -22.17 -2.35
N LYS A 145 -2.68 -21.63 -2.82
CA LYS A 145 -2.30 -20.23 -2.57
C LYS A 145 -3.18 -19.27 -3.36
N ILE A 146 -3.51 -19.58 -4.61
CA ILE A 146 -4.47 -18.80 -5.40
C ILE A 146 -5.83 -18.72 -4.71
N THR A 147 -6.35 -19.83 -4.20
CA THR A 147 -7.62 -19.85 -3.47
C THR A 147 -7.56 -18.97 -2.22
N ASN A 148 -6.46 -19.01 -1.46
CA ASN A 148 -6.28 -18.12 -0.30
C ASN A 148 -6.24 -16.65 -0.69
N ILE A 149 -5.56 -16.31 -1.78
CA ILE A 149 -5.52 -14.96 -2.34
C ILE A 149 -6.93 -14.51 -2.75
N PHE A 150 -7.67 -15.36 -3.46
CA PHE A 150 -9.05 -15.07 -3.89
C PHE A 150 -9.99 -14.85 -2.69
N MET A 151 -9.89 -15.69 -1.66
CA MET A 151 -10.64 -15.50 -0.41
C MET A 151 -10.30 -14.16 0.24
N SER A 152 -9.03 -13.75 0.22
CA SER A 152 -8.62 -12.44 0.76
C SER A 152 -9.23 -11.26 -0.02
N TRP A 153 -9.43 -11.39 -1.33
CA TRP A 153 -10.04 -10.35 -2.17
C TRP A 153 -11.52 -10.12 -1.86
N ILE A 154 -12.23 -11.17 -1.44
CA ILE A 154 -13.64 -11.07 -1.02
C ILE A 154 -13.72 -10.58 0.42
N LEU A 155 -12.90 -11.13 1.32
CA LEU A 155 -12.97 -10.81 2.74
C LEU A 155 -12.50 -9.39 3.05
N SER A 156 -11.46 -8.89 2.37
CA SER A 156 -10.87 -7.59 2.71
C SER A 156 -11.84 -6.41 2.53
N PRO A 157 -12.61 -6.28 1.42
CA PRO A 157 -13.61 -5.23 1.28
C PRO A 157 -14.74 -5.36 2.29
N VAL A 158 -15.20 -6.59 2.59
CA VAL A 158 -16.27 -6.84 3.56
C VAL A 158 -15.84 -6.40 4.96
N LEU A 159 -14.66 -6.84 5.40
CA LEU A 159 -14.11 -6.45 6.71
C LEU A 159 -13.84 -4.95 6.78
N SER A 160 -13.31 -4.36 5.71
CA SER A 160 -13.09 -2.90 5.63
C SER A 160 -14.41 -2.12 5.72
N GLY A 161 -15.46 -2.61 5.08
CA GLY A 161 -16.81 -2.04 5.15
C GLY A 161 -17.38 -2.08 6.57
N ILE A 162 -17.26 -3.23 7.25
CA ILE A 162 -17.71 -3.39 8.64
C ILE A 162 -16.94 -2.42 9.56
N VAL A 163 -15.60 -2.39 9.46
CA VAL A 163 -14.77 -1.48 10.27
C VAL A 163 -15.11 -0.02 9.99
N SER A 164 -15.33 0.35 8.73
CA SER A 164 -15.73 1.71 8.34
C SER A 164 -17.07 2.13 8.94
N ILE A 165 -18.08 1.24 8.89
CA ILE A 165 -19.40 1.49 9.50
C ILE A 165 -19.27 1.67 11.00
N LEU A 166 -18.56 0.76 11.69
CA LEU A 166 -18.35 0.85 13.14
C LEU A 166 -17.60 2.12 13.52
N PHE A 167 -16.57 2.48 12.77
CA PHE A 167 -15.79 3.69 12.99
C PHE A 167 -16.63 4.96 12.76
N TYR A 168 -17.48 4.98 11.73
CA TYR A 168 -18.41 6.08 11.49
C TYR A 168 -19.44 6.22 12.62
N ILE A 169 -20.03 5.11 13.08
CA ILE A 169 -20.98 5.11 14.21
C ILE A 169 -20.28 5.64 15.47
N PHE A 170 -19.05 5.20 15.73
CA PHE A 170 -18.23 5.69 16.83
C PHE A 170 -18.00 7.21 16.73
N LEU A 171 -17.52 7.71 15.59
CA LEU A 171 -17.30 9.16 15.39
C LEU A 171 -18.60 9.97 15.47
N SER A 172 -19.72 9.42 14.99
CA SER A 172 -21.02 10.08 15.06
C SER A 172 -21.45 10.32 16.50
N HIS A 173 -21.31 9.31 17.38
CA HIS A 173 -21.68 9.43 18.79
C HIS A 173 -20.61 10.14 19.64
N ALA A 174 -19.33 9.95 19.33
CA ALA A 174 -18.22 10.54 20.08
C ALA A 174 -18.03 12.04 19.77
N VAL A 175 -18.30 12.46 18.53
CA VAL A 175 -18.00 13.83 18.06
C VAL A 175 -19.23 14.51 17.48
N LEU A 176 -19.82 13.98 16.40
CA LEU A 176 -20.77 14.75 15.56
C LEU A 176 -22.09 15.08 16.26
N ARG A 177 -22.63 14.16 17.07
CA ARG A 177 -23.91 14.33 17.79
C ARG A 177 -23.77 14.97 19.17
N ARG A 178 -22.58 15.41 19.57
CA ARG A 178 -22.35 16.03 20.88
C ARG A 178 -22.69 17.52 20.85
N ALA A 179 -23.05 18.09 22.00
CA ALA A 179 -23.37 19.52 22.12
C ALA A 179 -22.21 20.46 21.72
N HIS A 180 -20.96 20.01 21.88
CA HIS A 180 -19.76 20.76 21.49
C HIS A 180 -18.83 19.93 20.58
N PRO A 181 -19.19 19.71 19.30
CA PRO A 181 -18.47 18.80 18.41
C PRO A 181 -17.00 19.17 18.22
N LEU A 182 -16.68 20.46 18.12
CA LEU A 182 -15.30 20.93 17.97
C LEU A 182 -14.40 20.53 19.15
N LYS A 183 -14.91 20.67 20.39
CA LYS A 183 -14.15 20.29 21.59
C LYS A 183 -13.96 18.77 21.63
N CYS A 184 -15.02 18.01 21.39
CA CYS A 184 -14.97 16.55 21.35
C CYS A 184 -14.01 16.04 20.27
N GLY A 185 -14.03 16.62 19.07
CA GLY A 185 -13.13 16.27 17.97
C GLY A 185 -11.66 16.53 18.32
N LEU A 186 -11.35 17.70 18.89
CA LEU A 186 -9.99 18.03 19.30
C LEU A 186 -9.47 17.16 20.46
N MET A 187 -10.36 16.69 21.35
CA MET A 187 -10.01 15.74 22.41
C MET A 187 -9.80 14.31 21.88
N LEU A 188 -10.53 13.91 20.84
CA LEU A 188 -10.41 12.60 20.22
C LEU A 188 -9.22 12.50 19.25
N LEU A 189 -8.81 13.62 18.65
CA LEU A 189 -7.76 13.67 17.63
C LEU A 189 -6.43 13.00 18.06
N PRO A 190 -5.86 13.24 19.26
CA PRO A 190 -4.64 12.57 19.69
C PRO A 190 -4.77 11.05 19.75
N PHE A 191 -5.93 10.56 20.18
CA PHE A 191 -6.20 9.12 20.27
C PHE A 191 -6.28 8.47 18.88
N LEU A 192 -6.86 9.14 17.88
CA LEU A 192 -6.89 8.64 16.51
C LEU A 192 -5.47 8.59 15.90
N TYR A 193 -4.65 9.61 16.16
CA TYR A 193 -3.25 9.63 15.73
C TYR A 193 -2.42 8.57 16.46
N PHE A 194 -2.64 8.37 17.76
CA PHE A 194 -2.05 7.28 18.54
C PHE A 194 -2.30 5.94 17.85
N LEU A 195 -3.57 5.62 17.57
CA LEU A 195 -3.96 4.35 16.96
C LEU A 195 -3.35 4.18 15.57
N CYS A 196 -3.46 5.21 14.73
CA CYS A 196 -2.93 5.18 13.36
C CYS A 196 -1.40 4.94 13.34
N ILE A 197 -0.64 5.70 14.13
CA ILE A 197 0.81 5.55 14.19
C ILE A 197 1.20 4.21 14.80
N SER A 198 0.53 3.79 15.87
CA SER A 198 0.83 2.49 16.51
C SER A 198 0.62 1.34 15.52
N VAL A 199 -0.47 1.34 14.74
CA VAL A 199 -0.73 0.29 13.75
C VAL A 199 0.32 0.31 12.63
N ASN A 200 0.70 1.49 12.11
CA ASN A 200 1.71 1.59 11.06
C ASN A 200 3.10 1.13 11.55
N ILE A 201 3.52 1.57 12.75
CA ILE A 201 4.81 1.15 13.33
C ILE A 201 4.79 -0.34 13.66
N PHE A 202 3.66 -0.86 14.18
CA PHE A 202 3.50 -2.29 14.40
C PHE A 202 3.68 -3.06 13.09
N ALA A 203 3.01 -2.64 12.00
CA ALA A 203 3.16 -3.30 10.70
C ALA A 203 4.61 -3.29 10.21
N ILE A 204 5.32 -2.16 10.34
CA ILE A 204 6.72 -2.02 9.88
C ILE A 204 7.67 -2.92 10.70
N VAL A 205 7.49 -2.97 12.01
CA VAL A 205 8.40 -3.72 12.89
C VAL A 205 8.06 -5.21 12.92
N TYR A 206 6.77 -5.57 12.88
CA TYR A 206 6.32 -6.96 12.94
C TYR A 206 6.43 -7.68 11.60
N ASP A 207 6.09 -6.99 10.50
CA ASP A 207 5.88 -7.62 9.20
C ASP A 207 6.55 -6.89 8.03
N GLY A 208 7.39 -5.89 8.34
CA GLY A 208 8.11 -5.12 7.35
C GLY A 208 9.29 -5.86 6.76
N THR A 209 10.20 -5.11 6.15
CA THR A 209 11.36 -5.68 5.49
C THR A 209 12.36 -6.32 6.46
N SER A 210 12.82 -7.52 6.11
CA SER A 210 13.86 -8.24 6.85
C SER A 210 15.21 -7.52 6.88
N TYR A 211 15.44 -6.56 5.96
CA TYR A 211 16.65 -5.74 5.95
C TYR A 211 16.77 -4.81 7.16
N LEU A 212 15.66 -4.45 7.82
CA LEU A 212 15.67 -3.63 9.03
C LEU A 212 16.04 -4.45 10.29
N GLY A 213 16.08 -5.78 10.20
CA GLY A 213 16.52 -6.65 11.30
C GLY A 213 15.52 -6.78 12.46
N PHE A 214 14.29 -6.29 12.29
CA PHE A 214 13.24 -6.38 13.30
C PHE A 214 12.67 -7.80 13.47
N ASP A 215 12.95 -8.71 12.53
CA ASP A 215 12.56 -10.14 12.61
C ASP A 215 13.03 -10.84 13.90
N LYS A 216 14.04 -10.28 14.57
CA LYS A 216 14.63 -10.83 15.79
C LYS A 216 14.00 -10.28 17.08
N TRP A 217 13.10 -9.31 16.97
CA TRP A 217 12.51 -8.65 18.12
C TRP A 217 11.43 -9.52 18.76
N ALA A 218 11.43 -9.57 20.08
CA ALA A 218 10.36 -10.22 20.82
C ALA A 218 9.06 -9.42 20.69
N GLY A 219 7.90 -10.10 20.72
CA GLY A 219 6.60 -9.45 20.52
C GLY A 219 6.33 -8.28 21.47
N TRP A 220 6.83 -8.32 22.71
CA TRP A 220 6.69 -7.20 23.63
C TRP A 220 7.51 -5.97 23.21
N GLN A 221 8.67 -6.14 22.56
CA GLN A 221 9.49 -5.04 22.03
C GLN A 221 8.78 -4.36 20.88
N VAL A 222 8.14 -5.15 20.00
CA VAL A 222 7.31 -4.64 18.90
C VAL A 222 6.15 -3.81 19.44
N LEU A 223 5.42 -4.33 20.45
CA LEU A 223 4.31 -3.62 21.08
C LEU A 223 4.78 -2.37 21.85
N ALA A 224 5.92 -2.43 22.52
CA ALA A 224 6.48 -1.29 23.24
C ALA A 224 6.90 -0.17 22.27
N ALA A 225 7.54 -0.51 21.15
CA ALA A 225 7.94 0.45 20.14
C ALA A 225 6.73 1.08 19.43
N SER A 226 5.73 0.28 19.07
CA SER A 226 4.53 0.79 18.38
C SER A 226 3.70 1.70 19.27
N CYS A 227 3.36 1.26 20.49
CA CYS A 227 2.64 2.07 21.47
C CYS A 227 3.46 3.28 21.92
N GLY A 228 4.77 3.12 22.12
CA GLY A 228 5.67 4.20 22.50
C GLY A 228 5.67 5.33 21.46
N MET A 229 5.89 4.99 20.18
CA MET A 229 5.86 5.98 19.11
C MET A 229 4.46 6.61 18.95
N GLY A 230 3.41 5.81 19.05
CA GLY A 230 2.03 6.31 19.05
C GLY A 230 1.79 7.34 20.15
N LEU A 231 2.24 7.06 21.38
CA LEU A 231 2.07 7.96 22.54
C LEU A 231 2.82 9.27 22.34
N VAL A 232 4.06 9.20 21.84
CA VAL A 232 4.86 10.39 21.51
C VAL A 232 4.12 11.28 20.53
N VAL A 233 3.60 10.71 19.43
CA VAL A 233 2.84 11.49 18.44
C VAL A 233 1.54 12.04 19.04
N ALA A 234 0.82 11.27 19.85
CA ALA A 234 -0.40 11.73 20.49
C ALA A 234 -0.15 12.93 21.41
N ILE A 235 0.93 12.92 22.20
CA ILE A 235 1.32 14.04 23.05
C ILE A 235 1.63 15.27 22.19
N VAL A 236 2.40 15.10 21.11
CA VAL A 236 2.71 16.20 20.17
C VAL A 236 1.44 16.77 19.55
N VAL A 237 0.52 15.92 19.10
CA VAL A 237 -0.77 16.33 18.53
C VAL A 237 -1.58 17.11 19.55
N GLN A 238 -1.68 16.62 20.79
CA GLN A 238 -2.44 17.27 21.84
C GLN A 238 -1.90 18.66 22.21
N LEU A 239 -0.57 18.80 22.32
CA LEU A 239 0.06 20.04 22.75
C LEU A 239 0.12 21.09 21.63
N PHE A 240 0.46 20.68 20.41
CA PHE A 240 0.74 21.61 19.31
C PHE A 240 -0.39 21.67 18.29
N VAL A 241 -0.79 20.51 17.75
CA VAL A 241 -1.71 20.44 16.60
C VAL A 241 -3.13 20.83 17.01
N SER A 242 -3.66 20.23 18.08
CA SER A 242 -5.00 20.55 18.60
C SER A 242 -5.12 22.03 18.98
N HIS A 243 -4.06 22.61 19.55
CA HIS A 243 -4.03 24.03 19.89
C HIS A 243 -4.02 24.94 18.65
N ARG A 244 -3.20 24.59 17.64
CA ARG A 244 -3.13 25.34 16.38
C ARG A 244 -4.44 25.29 15.61
N ILE A 245 -5.06 24.11 15.48
CA ILE A 245 -6.36 23.94 14.82
C ILE A 245 -7.42 24.76 15.54
N LYS A 246 -7.47 24.69 16.88
CA LYS A 246 -8.42 25.48 17.69
C LYS A 246 -8.27 26.97 17.43
N ARG A 247 -7.04 27.50 17.46
CA ARG A 247 -6.76 28.92 17.18
C ARG A 247 -7.16 29.32 15.78
N TRP A 248 -6.85 28.49 14.78
CA TRP A 248 -7.19 28.76 13.38
C TRP A 248 -8.72 28.82 13.16
N ILE A 249 -9.47 27.85 13.68
CA ILE A 249 -10.93 27.81 13.53
C ILE A 249 -11.59 29.00 14.22
N ILE A 250 -11.17 29.33 15.45
CA ILE A 250 -11.76 30.43 16.21
C ILE A 250 -11.38 31.79 15.59
N GLY A 251 -10.14 31.96 15.14
CA GLY A 251 -9.66 33.18 14.50
C GLY A 251 -10.30 33.45 13.14
N ASN A 252 -10.66 32.40 12.39
CA ASN A 252 -11.33 32.53 11.08
C ASN A 252 -12.87 32.42 11.15
N LYS A 253 -13.50 32.46 12.34
CA LYS A 253 -14.96 32.35 12.45
C LYS A 253 -15.71 33.35 11.54
N ASN A 254 -15.25 34.59 11.43
CA ASN A 254 -15.89 35.61 10.58
C ASN A 254 -15.73 35.32 9.07
N PHE A 255 -14.71 34.56 8.66
CA PHE A 255 -14.46 34.22 7.26
C PHE A 255 -15.37 33.07 6.78
N PHE A 256 -15.68 32.10 7.64
CA PHE A 256 -16.51 30.94 7.27
C PHE A 256 -18.01 31.25 7.21
N TRP A 257 -18.50 32.13 8.09
CA TRP A 257 -19.92 32.52 8.09
C TRP A 257 -20.30 33.40 6.88
N ASN A 258 -19.41 34.28 6.41
CA ASN A 258 -19.65 35.14 5.23
C ASN A 258 -19.60 34.40 3.87
N LYS A 259 -19.27 33.10 3.84
CA LYS A 259 -19.26 32.27 2.63
C LYS A 259 -20.40 31.24 2.57
N MET A 260 -21.17 31.11 3.65
CA MET A 260 -22.34 30.23 3.75
C MET A 260 -23.68 30.99 3.67
N ILE A 261 -23.63 32.33 3.68
CA ILE A 261 -24.72 33.24 3.34
C ILE A 261 -24.44 33.77 1.94
#